data_AF-A0A1U7WV90-F1
#
_entry.id   AF-A0A1U7WV90-F1
#
_cell.length_a   1.000
_cell.length_b   1.000
_cell.length_c   1.000
_cell.angle_alpha   90.00
_cell.angle_beta   90.00
_cell.angle_gamma   90.00
#
_symmetry.space_group_name_H-M   'P 1'
#
loop_
_entity.id
_entity.type
_entity.pdbx_description
1 polymer ?
#
loop_
_entity_poly.entity_id
_entity_poly.type
_entity_poly.pdbx_seq_one_letter_code
_entity_poly.pdbx_strand_id
1 'polypeptide(L)'
;YQQLECPELKFSGPDKLGRREYFEHLRNAKFCLAPRGESSWTLRFYESFFVECVPVILSDQAELPFQNVIDYTQISIKWPSTHIGTELLDYLESIPDKDIDEMIARGRKIRCLFAYTPESDSCSAFNAIMWELQRKVRQFHQSSETFWLHNRTIVNRDLVEFSKWKPPMPLP
;
A
#
# COMPACT_ATOMS: atom_id res chain seq x y z
N TYR A 1 -9.37 33.50 -2.66
CA TYR A 1 -9.89 32.13 -2.53
C TYR A 1 -10.58 31.77 -3.82
N GLN A 2 -9.81 31.27 -4.78
CA GLN A 2 -10.36 30.77 -6.04
C GLN A 2 -10.95 29.41 -5.72
N GLN A 3 -12.26 29.25 -5.91
CA GLN A 3 -12.99 27.99 -5.71
C GLN A 3 -12.21 26.86 -6.38
N LEU A 4 -11.56 26.02 -5.58
CA LEU A 4 -11.13 24.69 -5.97
C LEU A 4 -12.40 23.82 -6.03
N GLU A 5 -13.31 24.16 -6.94
CA GLU A 5 -14.47 23.32 -7.20
C GLU A 5 -13.98 22.08 -7.94
N CYS A 6 -14.27 20.92 -7.38
CA CYS A 6 -14.13 19.65 -8.08
C CYS A 6 -15.02 19.71 -9.33
N PRO A 7 -14.48 19.60 -10.55
CA PRO A 7 -15.29 19.64 -11.75
C PRO A 7 -16.33 18.50 -11.72
N GLU A 8 -17.53 18.76 -12.26
CA GLU A 8 -18.54 17.70 -12.40
C GLU A 8 -17.97 16.54 -13.24
N LEU A 9 -17.71 15.40 -12.58
CA LEU A 9 -17.16 14.22 -13.23
C LEU A 9 -18.23 13.54 -14.09
N LYS A 10 -18.06 13.59 -15.40
CA LYS A 10 -18.84 12.79 -16.36
C LYS A 10 -18.12 11.48 -16.66
N PHE A 11 -18.80 10.35 -16.46
CA PHE A 11 -18.25 9.01 -16.70
C PHE A 11 -18.49 8.50 -18.14
N SER A 12 -19.32 9.20 -18.90
CA SER A 12 -19.70 8.87 -20.28
C SER A 12 -19.83 10.13 -21.14
N GLY A 13 -19.78 9.97 -22.46
CA GLY A 13 -19.91 11.07 -23.43
C GLY A 13 -18.59 11.73 -23.83
N PRO A 14 -18.65 12.78 -24.66
CA PRO A 14 -17.47 13.51 -25.16
C PRO A 14 -16.72 14.28 -24.06
N ASP A 15 -17.41 14.62 -22.98
CA ASP A 15 -16.87 15.29 -21.79
C ASP A 15 -16.34 14.31 -20.73
N LYS A 16 -16.17 13.03 -21.08
CA LYS A 16 -15.66 12.02 -20.16
C LYS A 16 -14.26 12.41 -19.72
N LEU A 17 -14.00 12.36 -18.41
CA LEU A 17 -12.67 12.59 -17.88
C LEU A 17 -11.66 11.63 -18.52
N GLY A 18 -10.75 12.18 -19.31
CA GLY A 18 -9.71 11.43 -19.99
C GLY A 18 -8.66 10.92 -19.00
N ARG A 19 -7.96 9.83 -19.37
CA ARG A 19 -6.86 9.29 -18.55
C ARG A 19 -5.80 10.34 -18.23
N ARG A 20 -5.49 11.24 -19.17
CA ARG A 20 -4.49 12.30 -18.99
C ARG A 20 -4.96 13.36 -18.01
N GLU A 21 -6.18 13.86 -18.16
CA GLU A 21 -6.79 14.86 -17.27
C GLU A 21 -6.91 14.33 -15.84
N TYR A 22 -7.30 13.05 -15.68
CA TYR A 22 -7.32 12.39 -14.38
C TYR A 22 -5.95 12.47 -13.66
N PHE A 23 -4.86 12.11 -14.34
CA PHE A 23 -3.51 12.18 -13.76
C PHE A 23 -3.00 13.62 -13.57
N GLU A 24 -3.48 14.58 -14.35
CA GLU A 24 -3.18 16.01 -14.14
C GLU A 24 -3.87 16.54 -12.89
N HIS A 25 -5.15 16.22 -12.67
CA HIS A 25 -5.85 16.56 -11.44
C HIS A 25 -5.23 15.89 -10.22
N LEU A 26 -4.87 14.61 -10.31
CA LEU A 26 -4.20 13.90 -9.23
C LEU A 26 -2.84 14.52 -8.86
N ARG A 27 -2.05 14.97 -9.84
CA ARG A 27 -0.77 15.66 -9.59
C ARG A 27 -0.92 17.02 -8.92
N ASN A 28 -2.08 17.65 -9.08
CA ASN A 28 -2.39 18.93 -8.44
C ASN A 28 -3.01 18.75 -7.05
N ALA A 29 -3.33 17.52 -6.64
CA ALA A 29 -3.91 17.22 -5.34
C ALA A 29 -2.81 16.96 -4.29
N LYS A 30 -2.99 17.51 -3.08
CA LYS A 30 -2.12 17.20 -1.92
C LYS A 30 -2.40 15.81 -1.37
N PHE A 31 -3.69 15.42 -1.34
CA PHE A 31 -4.17 14.18 -0.73
C PHE A 31 -4.96 13.33 -1.74
N CYS A 32 -4.69 12.04 -1.73
CA CYS A 32 -5.28 11.07 -2.67
C CYS A 32 -6.07 10.05 -1.88
N LEU A 33 -7.40 10.18 -1.92
CA LEU A 33 -8.29 9.28 -1.20
C LEU A 33 -8.26 7.88 -1.83
N ALA A 34 -7.94 6.89 -1.00
CA ALA A 34 -7.93 5.46 -1.33
C ALA A 34 -8.99 4.71 -0.51
N PRO A 35 -10.28 4.89 -0.80
CA PRO A 35 -11.33 4.11 -0.17
C PRO A 35 -11.31 2.65 -0.60
N ARG A 36 -11.93 1.82 0.25
CA ARG A 36 -12.13 0.39 -0.01
C ARG A 36 -12.70 0.19 -1.42
N GLY A 37 -12.01 -0.59 -2.24
CA GLY A 37 -12.49 -1.07 -3.53
C GLY A 37 -13.19 -2.42 -3.40
N GLU A 38 -13.59 -3.00 -4.54
CA GLU A 38 -14.11 -4.38 -4.57
C GLU A 38 -13.02 -5.43 -4.33
N SER A 39 -11.77 -5.12 -4.67
CA SER A 39 -10.60 -5.96 -4.37
C SER A 39 -9.81 -5.40 -3.19
N SER A 40 -9.03 -6.27 -2.53
CA SER A 40 -8.12 -5.89 -1.44
C SER A 40 -6.94 -5.02 -1.92
N TRP A 41 -6.81 -4.80 -3.23
CA TRP A 41 -5.69 -4.08 -3.85
C TRP A 41 -6.22 -2.90 -4.66
N THR A 42 -6.49 -1.79 -3.99
CA THR A 42 -6.88 -0.56 -4.67
C THR A 42 -5.66 0.05 -5.37
N LEU A 43 -5.66 0.07 -6.70
CA LEU A 43 -4.58 0.68 -7.51
C LEU A 43 -4.29 2.14 -7.09
N ARG A 44 -5.32 2.89 -6.69
CA ARG A 44 -5.24 4.28 -6.23
C ARG A 44 -4.22 4.51 -5.11
N PHE A 45 -4.06 3.54 -4.21
CA PHE A 45 -3.06 3.62 -3.15
C PHE A 45 -1.65 3.66 -3.75
N TYR A 46 -1.34 2.77 -4.69
CA TYR A 46 -0.03 2.74 -5.35
C TYR A 46 0.16 3.94 -6.27
N GLU A 47 -0.86 4.30 -7.06
CA GLU A 47 -0.84 5.45 -7.96
C GLU A 47 -0.48 6.76 -7.24
N SER A 48 -0.96 6.95 -6.00
CA SER A 48 -0.67 8.14 -5.19
C SER A 48 0.84 8.44 -5.09
N PHE A 49 1.68 7.41 -4.95
CA PHE A 49 3.13 7.57 -4.86
C PHE A 49 3.78 7.97 -6.20
N PHE A 50 3.15 7.63 -7.34
CA PHE A 50 3.64 7.99 -8.67
C PHE A 50 3.17 9.38 -9.11
N VAL A 51 2.00 9.83 -8.63
CA VAL A 51 1.50 11.20 -8.84
C VAL A 51 1.98 12.18 -7.75
N GLU A 52 2.75 11.71 -6.77
CA GLU A 52 3.36 12.51 -5.70
C GLU A 52 2.33 13.20 -4.79
N CYS A 53 1.33 12.44 -4.39
CA CYS A 53 0.20 12.85 -3.58
C CYS A 53 0.10 11.95 -2.35
N VAL A 54 -0.25 12.49 -1.18
CA VAL A 54 -0.27 11.70 0.07
C VAL A 54 -1.49 10.76 0.07
N PRO A 55 -1.32 9.43 0.15
CA PRO A 55 -2.44 8.50 0.21
C PRO A 55 -3.21 8.62 1.54
N VAL A 56 -4.53 8.78 1.43
CA VAL A 56 -5.47 8.73 2.56
C VAL A 56 -6.27 7.43 2.45
N ILE A 57 -5.91 6.44 3.25
CA ILE A 57 -6.47 5.09 3.25
C ILE A 57 -7.78 5.11 4.04
N LEU A 58 -8.90 4.93 3.35
CA LEU A 58 -10.25 4.89 3.93
C LEU A 58 -10.76 3.45 3.94
N SER A 59 -10.02 2.58 4.61
CA SER A 59 -10.36 1.16 4.76
C SER A 59 -9.72 0.58 6.03
N ASP A 60 -10.55 0.24 7.00
CA ASP A 60 -10.09 -0.21 8.32
C ASP A 60 -9.30 -1.52 8.23
N GLN A 61 -9.78 -2.43 7.38
CA GLN A 61 -9.21 -3.77 7.14
C GLN A 61 -8.06 -3.78 6.13
N ALA A 62 -7.65 -2.63 5.58
CA ALA A 62 -6.54 -2.60 4.64
C ALA A 62 -5.23 -2.93 5.34
N GLU A 63 -4.62 -4.03 4.94
CA GLU A 63 -3.24 -4.38 5.23
C GLU A 63 -2.31 -3.77 4.18
N LEU A 64 -1.23 -3.14 4.64
CA LEU A 64 -0.31 -2.45 3.76
C LEU A 64 0.89 -3.36 3.44
N PRO A 65 1.33 -3.41 2.17
CA PRO A 65 2.45 -4.24 1.77
C PRO A 65 3.71 -3.79 2.51
N PHE A 66 4.53 -4.75 2.97
CA PHE A 66 5.78 -4.42 3.68
C PHE A 66 5.58 -3.59 4.97
N GLN A 67 4.39 -3.58 5.60
CA GLN A 67 4.13 -2.78 6.82
C GLN A 67 5.08 -3.05 8.00
N ASN A 68 5.78 -4.19 7.99
CA ASN A 68 6.79 -4.52 9.00
C ASN A 68 8.14 -3.83 8.76
N VAL A 69 8.34 -3.25 7.58
CA VAL A 69 9.58 -2.61 7.12
C VAL A 69 9.33 -1.14 6.80
N ILE A 70 8.18 -0.82 6.22
CA ILE A 70 7.76 0.53 5.86
C ILE A 70 6.90 1.09 6.99
N ASP A 71 7.37 2.16 7.61
CA ASP A 71 6.56 2.94 8.54
C ASP A 71 5.58 3.83 7.76
N TYR A 72 4.37 3.30 7.58
CA TYR A 72 3.30 3.99 6.84
C TYR A 72 2.80 5.26 7.50
N THR A 73 3.07 5.49 8.80
CA THR A 73 2.72 6.73 9.49
C THR A 73 3.50 7.94 8.95
N GLN A 74 4.60 7.69 8.26
CA GLN A 74 5.47 8.73 7.69
C GLN A 74 5.17 9.08 6.24
N ILE A 75 4.28 8.33 5.58
CA ILE A 75 4.07 8.42 4.13
C ILE A 75 2.59 8.33 3.73
N SER A 76 1.70 8.08 4.67
CA SER A 76 0.27 7.90 4.41
C SER A 76 -0.54 8.26 5.64
N ILE A 77 -1.83 8.51 5.40
CA ILE A 77 -2.82 8.75 6.45
C ILE A 77 -3.79 7.58 6.38
N LYS A 78 -4.03 6.89 7.50
CA LYS A 78 -5.10 5.90 7.61
C LYS A 78 -6.21 6.47 8.47
N TRP A 79 -7.43 6.49 7.94
CA TRP A 79 -8.57 7.13 8.58
C TRP A 79 -9.76 6.17 8.69
N PRO A 80 -10.51 6.20 9.82
CA PRO A 80 -11.64 5.29 10.04
C PRO A 80 -12.71 5.41 8.95
N SER A 81 -13.10 4.28 8.37
CA SER A 81 -14.08 4.25 7.27
C SER A 81 -15.49 4.71 7.69
N THR A 82 -15.76 4.72 9.00
CA THR A 82 -17.02 5.14 9.60
C THR A 82 -17.12 6.64 9.89
N HIS A 83 -16.03 7.40 9.73
CA HIS A 83 -15.94 8.82 10.07
C HIS A 83 -15.57 9.66 8.82
N ILE A 84 -16.25 9.42 7.68
CA ILE A 84 -15.99 10.12 6.42
C ILE A 84 -16.98 11.30 6.29
N GLY A 85 -16.97 12.20 7.26
CA GLY A 85 -17.70 13.47 7.25
C GLY A 85 -16.77 14.69 7.13
N THR A 86 -17.22 15.83 7.64
CA THR A 86 -16.42 17.08 7.65
C THR A 86 -15.16 16.94 8.50
N GLU A 87 -15.17 16.06 9.50
CA GLU A 87 -14.05 15.78 10.38
C GLU A 87 -12.78 15.33 9.64
N LEU A 88 -12.92 14.60 8.53
CA LEU A 88 -11.78 14.20 7.70
C LEU A 88 -11.21 15.42 6.99
N LEU A 89 -12.07 16.30 6.46
CA LEU A 89 -11.63 17.51 5.78
C LEU A 89 -10.92 18.46 6.75
N ASP A 90 -11.51 18.70 7.92
CA ASP A 90 -10.91 19.52 8.97
C ASP A 90 -9.54 18.98 9.40
N TYR A 91 -9.42 17.66 9.55
CA TYR A 91 -8.15 17.02 9.84
C TYR A 91 -7.12 17.25 8.73
N LEU A 92 -7.47 16.99 7.46
CA LEU A 92 -6.55 17.14 6.33
C LEU A 92 -6.12 18.60 6.12
N GLU A 93 -7.02 19.56 6.35
CA GLU A 93 -6.72 21.00 6.31
C GLU A 93 -5.81 21.44 7.46
N SER A 94 -5.86 20.76 8.60
CA SER A 94 -5.02 21.07 9.76
C SER A 94 -3.54 20.67 9.58
N ILE A 95 -3.21 19.84 8.59
CA ILE A 95 -1.86 19.34 8.36
C ILE A 95 -1.01 20.43 7.68
N PRO A 96 0.13 20.85 8.27
CA PRO A 96 1.02 21.82 7.65
C PRO A 96 1.60 21.34 6.32
N ASP A 97 1.74 22.26 5.35
CA ASP A 97 2.31 21.96 4.03
C ASP A 97 3.71 21.32 4.11
N LYS A 98 4.51 21.72 5.10
CA LYS A 98 5.83 21.12 5.35
C LYS A 98 5.74 19.61 5.61
N ASP A 99 4.75 19.18 6.41
CA ASP A 99 4.60 17.77 6.76
C ASP A 99 4.08 16.97 5.55
N ILE A 100 3.23 17.59 4.72
CA ILE A 100 2.78 17.03 3.44
C ILE A 100 3.97 16.82 2.50
N ASP A 101 4.82 17.83 2.33
CA ASP A 101 6.01 17.76 1.49
C ASP A 101 6.99 16.68 1.99
N GLU A 102 7.14 16.54 3.31
CA GLU A 102 7.94 15.47 3.90
C GLU A 102 7.36 14.08 3.62
N MET A 103 6.04 13.90 3.76
CA MET A 103 5.36 12.65 3.42
C MET A 103 5.55 12.30 1.94
N ILE A 104 5.38 13.26 1.04
CA ILE A 104 5.60 13.09 -0.41
C ILE A 104 7.06 12.71 -0.69
N ALA A 105 8.02 13.41 -0.08
CA ALA A 105 9.44 13.13 -0.28
C ALA A 105 9.83 11.72 0.20
N ARG A 106 9.26 11.25 1.32
CA ARG A 106 9.45 9.88 1.82
C ARG A 106 8.76 8.86 0.91
N GLY A 107 7.54 9.13 0.45
CA GLY A 107 6.82 8.32 -0.54
C GLY A 107 7.61 8.15 -1.85
N ARG A 108 8.25 9.22 -2.35
CA ARG A 108 9.10 9.18 -3.54
C ARG A 108 10.28 8.19 -3.41
N LYS A 109 10.85 8.05 -2.20
CA LYS A 109 11.97 7.13 -1.95
C LYS A 109 11.53 5.66 -1.98
N ILE A 110 10.29 5.37 -1.61
CA ILE A 110 9.81 3.99 -1.47
C ILE A 110 8.95 3.51 -2.65
N ARG A 111 8.51 4.41 -3.55
CA ARG A 111 7.61 4.06 -4.67
C ARG A 111 8.13 2.94 -5.58
N CYS A 112 9.45 2.82 -5.70
CA CYS A 112 10.11 1.75 -6.47
C CYS A 112 9.88 0.36 -5.87
N LEU A 113 9.58 0.24 -4.58
CA LEU A 113 9.20 -1.03 -3.94
C LEU A 113 7.83 -1.55 -4.42
N PHE A 114 7.07 -0.76 -5.17
CA PHE A 114 5.78 -1.14 -5.74
C PHE A 114 5.81 -1.30 -7.26
N ALA A 115 6.97 -1.13 -7.90
CA ALA A 115 7.13 -1.29 -9.34
C ALA A 115 8.11 -2.42 -9.65
N TYR A 116 7.77 -3.25 -10.64
CA TYR A 116 8.75 -4.17 -11.22
C TYR A 116 9.66 -3.39 -12.15
N THR A 117 10.95 -3.39 -11.82
CA THR A 117 12.01 -2.79 -12.62
C THR A 117 13.04 -3.88 -12.98
N PRO A 118 13.94 -3.65 -13.95
CA PRO A 118 14.98 -4.61 -14.30
C PRO A 118 15.81 -5.04 -13.09
N GLU A 119 16.33 -6.28 -13.10
CA GLU A 119 17.07 -6.86 -11.97
C GLU A 119 18.35 -6.10 -11.56
N SER A 120 18.85 -5.22 -12.43
CA SER A 120 19.98 -4.33 -12.13
C SER A 120 19.66 -3.27 -11.08
N ASP A 121 18.39 -2.97 -10.86
CA ASP A 121 17.98 -1.91 -9.95
C ASP A 121 17.93 -2.41 -8.51
N SER A 122 18.59 -1.68 -7.61
CA SER A 122 18.60 -2.01 -6.18
C SER A 122 17.24 -1.79 -5.50
N CYS A 123 16.36 -0.98 -6.09
CA CYS A 123 15.00 -0.75 -5.59
C CYS A 123 13.95 -1.23 -6.59
N SER A 124 13.27 -2.32 -6.26
CA SER A 124 12.20 -2.91 -7.07
C SER A 124 11.21 -3.67 -6.18
N ALA A 125 10.01 -3.91 -6.69
CA ALA A 125 9.03 -4.78 -6.04
C ALA A 125 9.57 -6.20 -5.82
N PHE A 126 10.39 -6.71 -6.75
CA PHE A 126 11.02 -8.03 -6.60
C PHE A 126 11.94 -8.09 -5.38
N ASN A 127 12.81 -7.08 -5.21
CA ASN A 127 13.71 -7.02 -4.05
C ASN A 127 12.93 -6.88 -2.75
N ALA A 128 11.89 -6.05 -2.72
CA ALA A 128 11.02 -5.88 -1.56
C ALA A 128 10.34 -7.20 -1.14
N ILE A 129 9.81 -7.95 -2.12
CA ILE A 129 9.22 -9.28 -1.88
C ILE A 129 10.29 -10.24 -1.34
N MET A 130 11.48 -10.27 -1.94
CA MET A 130 12.56 -11.15 -1.51
C MET A 130 13.02 -10.85 -0.08
N TRP A 131 13.07 -9.57 0.32
CA TRP A 131 13.39 -9.17 1.69
C TRP A 131 12.33 -9.64 2.70
N GLU A 132 11.03 -9.50 2.39
CA GLU A 132 9.97 -10.03 3.25
C GLU A 132 10.01 -11.55 3.35
N LEU A 133 10.23 -12.25 2.23
CA LEU A 133 10.36 -13.70 2.23
C LEU A 133 11.56 -14.14 3.05
N GLN A 134 12.73 -13.51 2.87
CA GLN A 134 13.92 -13.81 3.65
C GLN A 134 13.69 -13.56 5.15
N ARG A 135 13.00 -12.48 5.52
CA ARG A 135 12.63 -12.19 6.91
C ARG A 135 11.71 -13.26 7.48
N LYS A 136 10.66 -13.65 6.76
CA LYS A 136 9.73 -14.73 7.16
C LYS A 136 10.47 -16.06 7.29
N VAL A 137 11.40 -16.35 6.38
CA VAL A 137 12.27 -17.53 6.45
C VAL A 137 13.19 -17.47 7.67
N ARG A 138 13.75 -16.32 8.06
CA ARG A 138 14.55 -16.18 9.29
C ARG A 138 13.70 -16.38 10.55
N GLN A 139 12.47 -15.85 10.58
CA GLN A 139 11.51 -16.15 11.65
C GLN A 139 11.17 -17.64 11.69
N PHE A 140 11.07 -18.28 10.52
CA PHE A 140 10.87 -19.72 10.42
C PHE A 140 12.09 -20.52 10.94
N HIS A 141 13.33 -20.09 10.64
CA HIS A 141 14.56 -20.67 11.20
C HIS A 141 14.68 -20.47 12.72
N GLN A 142 14.07 -19.41 13.27
CA GLN A 142 13.95 -19.20 14.71
C GLN A 142 12.81 -20.01 15.34
N SER A 143 11.95 -20.61 14.52
CA SER A 143 10.95 -21.57 14.99
C SER A 143 11.60 -22.93 15.21
N SER A 144 11.08 -23.72 16.15
CA SER A 144 11.45 -25.13 16.27
C SER A 144 10.95 -26.00 15.11
N GLU A 145 10.15 -25.43 14.21
CA GLU A 145 9.55 -26.13 13.09
C GLU A 145 10.57 -26.22 11.95
N THR A 146 10.79 -27.44 11.48
CA THR A 146 11.69 -27.74 10.37
C THR A 146 10.90 -28.49 9.32
N PHE A 147 11.09 -28.15 8.05
CA PHE A 147 10.47 -28.85 6.93
C PHE A 147 11.53 -29.40 5.99
N TRP A 148 11.28 -30.57 5.40
CA TRP A 148 12.14 -31.20 4.42
C TRP A 148 11.34 -31.93 3.34
N LEU A 149 11.99 -32.18 2.20
CA LEU A 149 11.42 -33.01 1.14
C LEU A 149 11.38 -34.48 1.59
N HIS A 150 10.20 -35.07 1.57
CA HIS A 150 9.94 -36.48 1.82
C HIS A 150 8.89 -36.98 0.84
N ASN A 151 9.18 -38.01 0.04
CA ASN A 151 8.24 -38.56 -0.95
C ASN A 151 7.60 -37.52 -1.90
N ARG A 152 8.41 -36.55 -2.36
CA ARG A 152 7.98 -35.42 -3.23
C ARG A 152 7.00 -34.44 -2.57
N THR A 153 6.77 -34.54 -1.26
CA THR A 153 6.03 -33.54 -0.48
C THR A 153 6.97 -32.88 0.53
N ILE A 154 6.64 -31.67 0.97
CA ILE A 154 7.38 -30.96 2.02
C ILE A 154 6.66 -31.22 3.33
N VAL A 155 7.32 -31.85 4.29
CA VAL A 155 6.71 -32.27 5.58
C VAL A 155 7.53 -31.78 6.76
N ASN A 156 6.90 -31.59 7.92
CA ASN A 156 7.59 -31.29 9.18
C ASN A 156 8.04 -32.56 9.92
N ARG A 157 8.58 -32.40 11.14
CA ARG A 157 8.98 -33.51 12.02
C ARG A 157 7.87 -34.49 12.40
N ASP A 158 6.63 -34.02 12.38
CA ASP A 158 5.45 -34.82 12.69
C ASP A 158 4.81 -35.40 11.41
N LEU A 159 5.52 -35.34 10.27
CA LEU A 159 5.08 -35.77 8.94
C LEU A 159 3.83 -35.02 8.42
N VAL A 160 3.56 -33.84 8.97
CA VAL A 160 2.49 -32.97 8.49
C VAL A 160 2.98 -32.24 7.23
N GLU A 161 2.25 -32.42 6.14
CA GLU A 161 2.50 -31.68 4.90
C GLU A 161 2.40 -30.17 5.13
N PHE A 162 3.30 -29.40 4.51
CA PHE A 162 3.32 -27.94 4.59
C PHE A 162 1.98 -27.32 4.20
N SER A 163 1.27 -27.90 3.23
CA SER A 163 -0.08 -27.46 2.80
C SER A 163 -1.17 -27.62 3.87
N LYS A 164 -0.98 -28.53 4.83
CA LYS A 164 -1.93 -28.84 5.92
C LYS A 164 -1.47 -28.28 7.26
N TRP A 165 -0.26 -27.73 7.31
CA TRP A 165 0.34 -27.20 8.53
C TRP A 165 -0.31 -25.88 8.93
N LYS A 166 -0.71 -25.78 10.20
CA LYS A 166 -1.24 -24.55 10.79
C LYS A 166 -0.12 -23.86 11.56
N PRO A 167 0.14 -22.56 11.32
CA PRO A 167 1.15 -21.85 12.07
C PRO A 167 0.80 -21.82 13.56
N PRO A 168 1.78 -22.03 14.46
CA PRO A 168 1.56 -22.06 15.91
C PRO A 168 1.18 -20.69 16.49
N MET A 169 1.37 -19.61 15.73
CA MET A 169 0.87 -18.29 16.05
C MET A 169 -0.31 -17.96 15.14
N PRO A 170 -1.44 -17.44 15.67
CA PRO A 170 -2.47 -16.85 14.82
C PRO A 170 -1.82 -15.74 14.00
N LEU A 171 -1.98 -15.80 12.68
CA LEU A 171 -1.66 -14.66 11.83
C LEU A 171 -2.58 -13.50 12.27
N PRO A 172 -2.06 -12.27 12.39
CA PRO A 172 -2.87 -11.11 12.73
C PRO A 172 -4.04 -10.92 11.75
#